data_AF-A0A1Z8Y4E1-F1
#
_entry.id   AF-A0A1Z8Y4E1-F1
#
_cell.length_a   1.000
_cell.length_b   1.000
_cell.length_c   1.000
_cell.angle_alpha   90.00
_cell.angle_beta   90.00
_cell.angle_gamma   90.00
#
_symmetry.space_group_name_H-M   'P 1'
#
loop_
_entity.id
_entity.type
_entity.pdbx_description
1 polymer ?
#
loop_
_entity_poly.entity_id
_entity_poly.type
_entity_poly.pdbx_seq_one_letter_code
_entity_poly.pdbx_strand_id
1 'polypeptide(L)'
;EPWHYFWATGILSSFLDNAPTYLVFFQTAESLSQEPGDGILTLMGGEFIRHDLLVAISLGAVFMGANTYIGNGPNFMVKAIAEQEGVRMPSFFGYMAYSCLILLPLFVLVTLIFLI
;
A
#
# COMPACT_ATOMS: atom_id res chain seq x y z
N GLU A 1 -4.20 -14.59 5.71
CA GLU A 1 -3.22 -13.90 6.57
C GLU A 1 -3.06 -12.43 6.22
N PRO A 2 -3.00 -11.53 7.23
CA PRO A 2 -2.81 -10.10 7.03
C PRO A 2 -1.55 -9.76 6.21
N TRP A 3 -0.41 -10.41 6.48
CA TRP A 3 0.83 -10.12 5.74
C TRP A 3 0.73 -10.37 4.22
N HIS A 4 -0.08 -11.34 3.76
CA HIS A 4 -0.32 -11.52 2.33
C HIS A 4 -1.02 -10.30 1.72
N TYR A 5 -2.00 -9.72 2.42
CA TYR A 5 -2.71 -8.54 1.97
C TYR A 5 -1.78 -7.32 1.98
N PHE A 6 -0.96 -7.14 3.02
CA PHE A 6 0.01 -6.05 3.08
C PHE A 6 0.95 -6.03 1.87
N TRP A 7 1.55 -7.16 1.52
CA TRP A 7 2.46 -7.25 0.36
C TRP A 7 1.73 -7.18 -0.97
N ALA A 8 0.60 -7.86 -1.14
CA ALA A 8 -0.15 -7.85 -2.40
C ALA A 8 -0.72 -6.45 -2.70
N THR A 9 -1.35 -5.82 -1.71
CA THR A 9 -1.83 -4.43 -1.81
C THR A 9 -0.67 -3.49 -2.07
N GLY A 10 0.43 -3.60 -1.32
CA GLY A 10 1.53 -2.67 -1.49
C GLY A 10 2.31 -2.80 -2.80
N ILE A 11 2.48 -4.02 -3.33
CA ILE A 11 3.07 -4.22 -4.67
C ILE A 11 2.21 -3.54 -5.73
N LEU A 12 0.89 -3.73 -5.70
CA LEU A 12 0.00 -3.05 -6.66
C LEU A 12 0.05 -1.53 -6.48
N SER A 13 0.06 -1.05 -5.22
CA SER A 13 0.07 0.37 -4.89
C SER A 13 1.34 1.07 -5.39
N SER A 14 2.44 0.33 -5.46
CA SER A 14 3.71 0.82 -6.02
C SER A 14 3.58 1.27 -7.48
N PHE A 15 2.53 0.90 -8.21
CA PHE A 15 2.35 1.19 -9.64
C PHE A 15 1.00 1.81 -10.03
N LEU A 16 -0.04 1.75 -9.18
CA LEU A 16 -1.41 2.15 -9.55
C LEU A 16 -1.94 3.41 -8.84
N ASP A 17 -1.37 3.80 -7.69
CA ASP A 17 -1.91 4.72 -6.66
C ASP A 17 -2.59 4.01 -5.48
N ASN A 18 -2.48 4.62 -4.30
CA ASN A 18 -2.95 4.10 -3.03
C ASN A 18 -4.47 3.96 -2.97
N ALA A 19 -5.23 4.93 -3.49
CA ALA A 19 -6.69 4.94 -3.39
C ALA A 19 -7.37 3.79 -4.19
N PRO A 20 -7.10 3.63 -5.51
CA PRO A 20 -7.68 2.52 -6.27
C PRO A 20 -7.19 1.17 -5.75
N THR A 21 -5.93 1.08 -5.31
CA THR A 21 -5.38 -0.15 -4.75
C THR A 21 -6.07 -0.55 -3.45
N TYR A 22 -6.27 0.40 -2.53
CA TYR A 22 -7.01 0.17 -1.29
C TYR A 22 -8.41 -0.36 -1.58
N LEU A 23 -9.15 0.29 -2.50
CA LEU A 23 -10.53 -0.08 -2.81
C LEU A 23 -10.65 -1.51 -3.35
N VAL A 24 -9.75 -1.92 -4.25
CA VAL A 24 -9.75 -3.27 -4.83
C VAL A 24 -9.56 -4.33 -3.75
N PHE A 25 -8.57 -4.14 -2.86
CA PHE A 25 -8.31 -5.11 -1.80
C PHE A 25 -9.32 -5.06 -0.67
N PHE A 26 -9.90 -3.89 -0.39
CA PHE A 26 -11.03 -3.72 0.52
C PHE A 26 -12.21 -4.58 0.07
N GLN A 27 -12.66 -4.42 -1.18
CA GLN A 27 -13.76 -5.21 -1.76
C GLN A 27 -13.44 -6.70 -1.77
N THR A 28 -12.17 -7.04 -2.02
CA THR A 28 -11.71 -8.43 -1.96
C THR A 28 -11.85 -9.01 -0.55
N ALA A 29 -11.41 -8.28 0.49
CA ALA A 29 -11.48 -8.73 1.88
C ALA A 29 -12.92 -8.76 2.43
N GLU A 30 -13.74 -7.79 2.04
CA GLU A 30 -15.18 -7.73 2.31
C GLU A 30 -15.89 -8.97 1.74
N SER A 31 -15.65 -9.32 0.47
CA SER A 31 -16.30 -10.48 -0.17
C SER A 31 -16.00 -11.84 0.49
N LEU A 32 -14.91 -11.91 1.24
CA LEU A 32 -14.45 -13.12 1.95
C LEU A 32 -14.93 -13.17 3.40
N SER A 33 -15.48 -12.08 3.93
CA SER A 33 -15.93 -11.96 5.32
C SER A 33 -17.46 -12.01 5.33
N GLN A 34 -18.05 -13.19 5.59
CA GLN A 34 -19.49 -13.40 5.39
C GLN A 34 -20.32 -13.38 6.66
N GLU A 35 -19.72 -13.60 7.83
CA GLU A 35 -20.44 -13.68 9.11
C GLU A 35 -19.80 -12.81 10.19
N PRO A 36 -20.59 -12.30 11.15
CA PRO A 36 -20.06 -11.56 12.30
C PRO A 36 -19.27 -12.47 13.24
N GLY A 37 -18.28 -11.90 13.92
CA GLY A 37 -17.44 -12.64 14.85
C GLY A 37 -16.39 -11.75 15.51
N ASP A 38 -15.57 -12.35 16.36
CA ASP A 38 -14.44 -11.65 16.96
C ASP A 38 -13.45 -11.18 15.89
N GLY A 39 -12.94 -9.96 16.01
CA GLY A 39 -12.08 -9.34 15.00
C GLY A 39 -12.76 -8.99 13.67
N ILE A 40 -14.09 -9.06 13.58
CA ILE A 40 -14.87 -8.69 12.38
C ILE A 40 -15.65 -7.41 12.66
N LEU A 41 -15.53 -6.45 11.75
CA LEU A 41 -16.24 -5.17 11.78
C LEU A 41 -17.49 -5.26 10.93
N THR A 42 -18.58 -4.67 11.41
CA THR A 42 -19.79 -4.42 10.61
C THR A 42 -19.68 -3.08 9.92
N LEU A 43 -19.80 -3.08 8.59
CA LEU A 43 -19.80 -1.88 7.76
C LEU A 43 -21.18 -1.22 7.75
N MET A 44 -21.26 0.04 7.33
CA MET A 44 -22.54 0.77 7.30
C MET A 44 -23.58 0.12 6.36
N GLY A 45 -23.14 -0.63 5.35
CA GLY A 45 -23.99 -1.38 4.42
C GLY A 45 -24.53 -2.70 4.98
N GLY A 46 -24.16 -3.09 6.20
CA GLY A 46 -24.49 -4.39 6.80
C GLY A 46 -23.55 -5.53 6.40
N GLU A 47 -22.56 -5.25 5.56
CA GLU A 47 -21.46 -6.15 5.21
C GLU A 47 -20.45 -6.28 6.36
N PHE A 48 -19.58 -7.27 6.26
CA PHE A 48 -18.58 -7.57 7.26
C PHE A 48 -17.18 -7.49 6.67
N ILE A 49 -16.21 -7.08 7.48
CA ILE A 49 -14.81 -7.14 7.10
C ILE A 49 -13.94 -7.48 8.31
N ARG A 50 -12.99 -8.38 8.12
CA ARG A 50 -11.97 -8.66 9.13
C ARG A 50 -11.09 -7.43 9.39
N HIS A 51 -10.99 -7.01 10.65
CA HIS A 51 -10.21 -5.85 11.08
C HIS A 51 -8.72 -5.99 10.76
N ASP A 52 -8.13 -7.18 10.96
CA ASP A 52 -6.71 -7.44 10.70
C ASP A 52 -6.34 -7.33 9.21
N LEU A 53 -7.22 -7.80 8.32
CA LEU A 53 -7.07 -7.62 6.87
C LEU A 53 -7.17 -6.15 6.49
N LEU A 54 -8.15 -5.43 7.05
CA LEU A 54 -8.33 -4.00 6.80
C LEU A 54 -7.07 -3.21 7.17
N VAL A 55 -6.49 -3.48 8.34
CA VAL A 55 -5.22 -2.87 8.78
C VAL A 55 -4.11 -3.19 7.77
N ALA A 56 -3.93 -4.44 7.37
CA ALA A 56 -2.89 -4.82 6.42
C ALA A 56 -3.05 -4.13 5.05
N ILE A 57 -4.29 -4.01 4.55
CA ILE A 57 -4.61 -3.33 3.29
C ILE A 57 -4.28 -1.83 3.42
N SER A 58 -4.72 -1.17 4.49
CA SER A 58 -4.41 0.24 4.75
C SER A 58 -2.90 0.49 4.78
N LEU A 59 -2.16 -0.34 5.51
CA LEU A 59 -0.71 -0.23 5.60
C LEU A 59 -0.04 -0.46 4.24
N GLY A 60 -0.41 -1.51 3.53
CA GLY A 60 0.18 -1.87 2.24
C GLY A 60 -0.05 -0.78 1.19
N ALA A 61 -1.31 -0.32 1.07
CA ALA A 61 -1.68 0.74 0.14
C ALA A 61 -0.87 2.02 0.40
N VAL A 62 -0.79 2.48 1.66
CA VAL A 62 -0.14 3.75 1.96
C VAL A 62 1.39 3.65 1.90
N PHE A 63 1.98 2.62 2.52
CA PHE A 63 3.43 2.57 2.73
C PHE A 63 4.20 2.30 1.43
N MET A 64 3.67 1.45 0.55
CA MET A 64 4.42 1.02 -0.63
C MET A 64 4.21 1.91 -1.87
N GLY A 65 3.28 2.88 -1.82
CA GLY A 65 3.12 3.88 -2.89
C GLY A 65 4.38 4.74 -3.11
N ALA A 66 5.28 4.81 -2.13
CA ALA A 66 6.56 5.50 -2.24
C ALA A 66 7.65 4.70 -3.00
N ASN A 67 7.38 3.45 -3.39
CA ASN A 67 8.38 2.62 -4.08
C ASN A 67 8.70 3.14 -5.49
N THR A 68 7.79 3.85 -6.15
CA THR A 68 8.04 4.40 -7.49
C THR A 68 7.48 5.81 -7.65
N TYR A 69 7.91 6.53 -8.69
CA TYR A 69 7.38 7.86 -8.99
C TYR A 69 5.89 7.85 -9.36
N ILE A 70 5.36 6.73 -9.86
CA ILE A 70 3.95 6.61 -10.27
C ILE A 70 3.07 5.99 -9.17
N GLY A 71 3.68 5.50 -8.08
CA GLY A 71 2.94 4.88 -6.99
C GLY A 71 2.06 5.85 -6.20
N ASN A 72 2.32 7.16 -6.27
CA ASN A 72 1.34 8.19 -5.91
C ASN A 72 1.58 9.50 -6.67
N GLY A 73 0.53 10.32 -6.79
CA GLY A 73 0.60 11.63 -7.45
C GLY A 73 1.67 12.60 -6.90
N PRO A 74 1.79 12.77 -5.56
CA PRO A 74 2.82 13.61 -4.97
C PRO A 74 4.27 13.28 -5.37
N ASN A 75 4.65 12.00 -5.51
CA ASN A 75 6.01 11.61 -5.91
C ASN A 75 6.37 12.16 -7.30
N PHE A 76 5.45 12.01 -8.26
CA PHE A 76 5.62 12.53 -9.61
C PHE A 76 5.65 14.06 -9.63
N MET A 77 4.81 14.70 -8.81
CA MET A 77 4.78 16.17 -8.67
C MET A 77 6.10 16.72 -8.11
N VAL A 78 6.64 16.12 -7.05
CA VAL A 78 7.94 16.51 -6.48
C VAL A 78 9.07 16.34 -7.49
N LYS A 79 9.08 15.22 -8.24
CA LYS A 79 10.04 14.99 -9.33
C LYS A 79 9.97 16.12 -10.38
N ALA A 80 8.77 16.45 -10.84
CA ALA A 80 8.57 17.46 -11.88
C ALA A 80 9.02 18.85 -11.43
N ILE A 81 8.68 19.24 -10.19
CA ILE A 81 9.10 20.53 -9.61
C ILE A 81 10.63 20.58 -9.49
N ALA A 82 11.26 19.52 -8.98
CA ALA A 82 12.71 19.45 -8.84
C ALA A 82 13.43 19.56 -10.20
N GLU A 83 12.93 18.88 -11.23
CA GLU A 83 13.47 18.97 -12.60
C GLU A 83 13.30 20.38 -13.19
N GLN A 84 12.18 21.07 -12.93
CA GLN A 84 11.95 22.45 -13.36
C GLN A 84 12.93 23.44 -12.71
N GLU A 85 13.30 23.22 -11.46
CA GLU A 85 14.29 24.01 -10.71
C GLU A 85 15.75 23.62 -11.05
N GLY A 86 15.97 22.75 -12.04
CA GLY A 86 17.31 22.34 -12.49
C GLY A 86 17.97 21.27 -11.61
N VAL A 87 17.25 20.67 -10.67
CA VAL A 87 17.74 19.53 -9.87
C VAL A 87 17.63 18.26 -10.70
N ARG A 88 18.75 17.56 -10.87
CA ARG A 88 18.77 16.28 -11.59
C ARG A 88 18.12 15.18 -10.75
N MET A 89 16.94 14.75 -11.15
CA MET A 89 16.23 13.64 -10.52
C MET A 89 16.68 12.28 -11.09
N PRO A 90 16.67 11.21 -10.28
CA PRO A 90 16.89 9.84 -10.77
C PRO A 90 15.87 9.44 -11.86
N SER A 91 16.27 8.54 -12.76
CA SER A 91 15.35 7.87 -13.68
C SER A 91 14.30 7.05 -12.92
N PHE A 92 13.22 6.63 -13.59
CA PHE A 92 12.17 5.82 -12.97
C PHE A 92 12.72 4.59 -12.23
N PHE A 93 13.50 3.76 -12.94
CA PHE A 93 14.12 2.58 -12.35
C PHE A 93 15.23 2.91 -11.35
N GLY A 94 15.92 4.05 -11.51
CA GLY A 94 16.92 4.52 -10.56
C GLY A 94 16.31 4.89 -9.20
N TYR A 95 15.20 5.62 -9.21
CA TYR A 95 14.44 5.93 -8.00
C TYR A 95 13.87 4.65 -7.38
N MET A 96 13.29 3.75 -8.18
CA MET A 96 12.73 2.50 -7.69
C MET A 96 13.77 1.62 -6.99
N ALA A 97 14.99 1.52 -7.54
CA ALA A 97 16.05 0.78 -6.88
C ALA A 97 16.45 1.43 -5.54
N TYR A 98 16.58 2.77 -5.53
CA TYR A 98 16.92 3.53 -4.33
C TYR A 98 15.87 3.39 -3.21
N SER A 99 14.59 3.60 -3.54
CA SER A 99 13.48 3.49 -2.59
C SER A 99 13.35 2.07 -2.06
N CYS A 100 13.34 1.05 -2.92
CA CYS A 100 13.23 -0.35 -2.51
C CYS A 100 14.38 -0.78 -1.58
N LEU A 101 15.62 -0.33 -1.82
CA LEU A 101 16.76 -0.66 -0.97
C LEU A 101 16.56 -0.17 0.48
N ILE A 102 15.89 0.96 0.66
CA ILE A 102 15.63 1.57 1.98
C ILE A 102 14.34 1.04 2.59
N LEU A 103 13.28 0.94 1.79
CA LEU A 103 11.93 0.69 2.27
C LEU A 103 11.62 -0.81 2.45
N LEU A 104 12.14 -1.70 1.58
CA LEU A 104 11.87 -3.15 1.72
C LEU A 104 12.32 -3.72 3.07
N PRO A 105 13.51 -3.38 3.63
CA PRO A 105 13.88 -3.81 4.98
C PRO A 105 12.87 -3.36 6.05
N LEU A 106 12.35 -2.13 5.93
CA LEU A 106 11.33 -1.62 6.85
C LEU A 106 10.01 -2.37 6.70
N PHE A 107 9.60 -2.70 5.48
CA PHE A 107 8.38 -3.47 5.23
C PHE A 107 8.48 -4.91 5.76
N VAL A 108 9.67 -5.52 5.67
CA VAL A 108 9.94 -6.81 6.31
C VAL A 108 9.82 -6.71 7.82
N LEU A 109 10.37 -5.67 8.45
CA LEU A 109 10.22 -5.45 9.89
C LEU A 109 8.76 -5.22 10.29
N VAL A 110 8.01 -4.41 9.53
CA VAL A 110 6.58 -4.21 9.76
C VAL A 110 5.83 -5.53 9.67
N THR A 111 6.17 -6.37 8.69
CA THR A 111 5.59 -7.70 8.52
C THR A 111 5.83 -8.58 9.74
N LEU A 112 7.07 -8.66 10.21
CA LEU A 112 7.48 -9.53 11.33
C LEU A 112 6.93 -9.08 12.70
N ILE A 113 6.77 -7.77 12.91
CA ILE A 113 6.40 -7.22 14.22
C ILE A 113 4.89 -7.10 14.37
N PHE A 114 4.17 -6.78 13.29
CA PHE A 114 2.75 -6.40 13.37
C PHE A 114 1.79 -7.30 12.59
N LEU A 115 2.26 -8.07 11.61
CA LEU A 115 1.39 -8.77 10.65
C LEU A 115 1.58 -10.30 10.60
N ILE A 116 2.56 -10.80 11.35
CA ILE A 116 2.81 -12.21 11.68
C ILE A 116 2.53 -12.35 13.17
#